data_AF-A0A402CR23-F1
#
_entry.id   AF-A0A402CR23-F1
#
_cell.length_a   1.000
_cell.length_b   1.000
_cell.length_c   1.000
_cell.angle_alpha   90.00
_cell.angle_beta   90.00
_cell.angle_gamma   90.00
#
_symmetry.space_group_name_H-M   'P 1'
#
loop_
_entity.id
_entity.type
_entity.pdbx_description
1 polymer ?
#
loop_
_entity_poly.entity_id
_entity_poly.type
_entity_poly.pdbx_seq_one_letter_code
_entity_poly.pdbx_strand_id
1 'polypeptide(L)'
;MYIYLPHLVLLLIVPILLILVLRFLSIGSWINAKAAGIQGVSLAALIGMRLRKVPPTRVVNPLIAAVKAGVPVNVIQLETHYLAGGNVDRIVSALISAHRAGIPLSVERAAMLDLQRVNVLEVVQASVAAQQVDPRLTATAE
;
A
#
# COMPACT_ATOMS: atom_id res chain seq x y z
N MET A 1 -1.68 -36.50 40.37
CA MET A 1 -1.14 -36.47 38.99
C MET A 1 -2.14 -35.92 37.97
N TYR A 2 -3.43 -36.28 38.02
CA TYR A 2 -4.46 -35.83 37.05
C TYR A 2 -4.79 -34.32 37.10
N ILE A 3 -4.66 -33.66 38.26
CA ILE A 3 -4.97 -32.22 38.46
C ILE A 3 -3.99 -31.30 37.71
N TYR A 4 -2.75 -31.72 37.49
CA TYR A 4 -1.73 -30.91 36.81
C TYR A 4 -1.80 -30.99 35.27
N LEU A 5 -2.41 -32.07 34.76
CA LEU A 5 -2.58 -32.32 33.33
C LEU A 5 -3.36 -31.21 32.60
N PRO A 6 -4.51 -30.70 33.10
CA PRO A 6 -5.22 -29.59 32.46
C PRO A 6 -4.44 -28.26 32.50
N HIS A 7 -3.63 -28.03 33.54
CA HIS A 7 -2.83 -26.80 33.65
C HIS A 7 -1.66 -26.81 32.66
N LEU A 8 -1.02 -27.96 32.46
CA LEU A 8 0.01 -28.15 31.43
C LEU A 8 -0.55 -27.94 30.02
N VAL A 9 -1.76 -28.46 29.76
CA VAL A 9 -2.47 -28.26 28.47
C VAL A 9 -2.83 -26.79 28.26
N LEU A 10 -3.32 -26.09 29.30
CA LEU A 10 -3.64 -24.67 29.23
C LEU A 10 -2.37 -23.81 28.99
N LEU A 11 -1.27 -24.12 29.67
CA LEU A 11 0.03 -23.45 29.50
C LEU A 11 0.53 -23.56 28.05
N LEU A 12 0.21 -24.65 27.35
CA LEU A 12 0.57 -24.85 25.94
C LEU A 12 -0.43 -24.16 24.99
N ILE A 13 -1.73 -24.24 25.24
CA ILE A 13 -2.79 -23.74 24.35
C ILE A 13 -2.90 -22.21 24.39
N VAL A 14 -2.80 -21.59 25.56
CA VAL A 14 -2.95 -20.13 25.72
C VAL A 14 -1.95 -19.34 24.87
N PRO A 15 -0.64 -19.61 24.87
CA PRO A 15 0.30 -18.88 24.02
C PRO A 15 0.06 -19.14 22.53
N ILE A 16 -0.37 -20.36 22.14
CA ILE A 16 -0.72 -20.67 20.74
C ILE A 16 -1.92 -19.84 20.29
N LEU A 17 -2.98 -19.79 21.11
CA LEU A 17 -4.17 -18.99 20.83
C LEU A 17 -3.84 -17.49 20.79
N LEU A 18 -3.00 -17.03 21.72
CA LEU A 18 -2.53 -15.64 21.75
C LEU A 18 -1.74 -15.29 20.49
N ILE A 19 -0.81 -16.14 20.04
CA ILE A 19 -0.06 -15.93 18.80
C ILE A 19 -1.01 -15.88 17.60
N LEU A 20 -2.01 -16.77 17.53
CA LEU A 20 -3.02 -16.76 16.47
C LEU A 20 -3.81 -15.45 16.42
N VAL A 21 -4.28 -14.97 17.57
CA VAL A 21 -5.02 -13.70 17.69
C VAL A 21 -4.11 -12.53 17.32
N LEU A 22 -2.90 -12.45 17.85
CA LEU A 22 -1.93 -11.39 17.54
C LEU A 22 -1.58 -11.35 16.04
N ARG A 23 -1.44 -12.52 15.39
CA ARG A 23 -1.23 -12.63 13.94
C ARG A 23 -2.41 -12.10 13.14
N PHE A 24 -3.63 -12.24 13.68
CA PHE A 24 -4.85 -11.75 13.07
C PHE A 24 -4.98 -10.22 13.14
N LEU A 25 -4.55 -9.60 14.25
CA LEU A 25 -4.65 -8.16 14.46
C LEU A 25 -3.63 -7.31 13.66
N SER A 26 -2.63 -7.92 12.99
CA SER A 26 -1.67 -7.22 12.11
C SER A 26 -1.09 -5.94 12.73
N ILE A 27 -0.67 -6.03 14.00
CA ILE A 27 -0.28 -4.87 14.81
C ILE A 27 0.88 -4.08 14.16
N GLY A 28 1.78 -4.76 13.44
CA GLY A 28 2.91 -4.13 12.75
C GLY A 28 2.50 -3.07 11.72
N SER A 29 1.51 -3.37 10.88
CA SER A 29 1.00 -2.38 9.90
C SER A 29 0.31 -1.20 10.57
N TRP A 30 -0.36 -1.42 11.72
CA TRP A 30 -1.01 -0.36 12.48
C TRP A 30 0.00 0.62 13.07
N ILE A 31 1.06 0.09 13.72
CA ILE A 31 2.13 0.90 14.31
C ILE A 31 2.79 1.76 13.23
N ASN A 32 3.12 1.17 12.08
CA ASN A 32 3.74 1.89 10.96
C ASN A 32 2.84 3.00 10.42
N ALA A 33 1.53 2.76 10.29
CA ALA A 33 0.58 3.77 9.85
C ALA A 33 0.47 4.94 10.85
N LYS A 34 0.41 4.62 12.16
CA LYS A 34 0.37 5.64 13.22
C LYS A 34 1.66 6.45 13.28
N ALA A 35 2.82 5.80 13.15
CA ALA A 35 4.12 6.44 13.13
C ALA A 35 4.29 7.37 11.91
N ALA A 36 3.64 7.06 10.80
CA ALA A 36 3.58 7.92 9.62
C ALA A 36 2.57 9.08 9.74
N GLY A 37 1.89 9.24 10.88
CA GLY A 37 0.94 10.35 11.11
C GLY A 37 -0.39 10.20 10.35
N ILE A 38 -0.73 9.01 9.86
CA ILE A 38 -1.94 8.80 9.08
C ILE A 38 -3.15 8.70 10.01
N GLN A 39 -3.94 9.78 10.08
CA GLN A 39 -5.06 9.91 11.03
C GLN A 39 -6.31 9.06 10.69
N GLY A 40 -6.26 8.20 9.66
CA GLY A 40 -7.41 7.38 9.20
C GLY A 40 -7.28 5.87 9.39
N VAL A 41 -6.11 5.36 9.78
CA VAL A 41 -5.89 3.90 9.94
C VAL A 41 -6.12 3.50 11.39
N SER A 42 -7.39 3.30 11.75
CA SER A 42 -7.76 2.73 13.05
C SER A 42 -7.61 1.21 13.05
N LEU A 43 -7.50 0.60 14.24
CA LEU A 43 -7.57 -0.87 14.38
C LEU A 43 -8.86 -1.42 13.75
N ALA A 44 -9.98 -0.69 13.87
CA ALA A 44 -11.24 -1.06 13.24
C ALA A 44 -11.16 -1.07 11.70
N ALA A 45 -10.46 -0.13 11.09
CA ALA A 45 -10.24 -0.11 9.64
C ALA A 45 -9.42 -1.33 9.17
N LEU A 46 -8.36 -1.69 9.89
CA LEU A 46 -7.55 -2.88 9.59
C LEU A 46 -8.34 -4.19 9.70
N ILE A 47 -9.22 -4.27 10.71
CA ILE A 47 -10.15 -5.39 10.85
C ILE A 47 -11.13 -5.40 9.68
N GLY A 48 -11.68 -4.25 9.30
CA GLY A 48 -12.57 -4.09 8.15
C GLY A 48 -11.94 -4.54 6.83
N MET A 49 -10.66 -4.21 6.60
CA MET A 49 -9.90 -4.69 5.43
C MET A 49 -9.85 -6.21 5.38
N ARG A 50 -9.56 -6.88 6.50
CA ARG A 50 -9.52 -8.35 6.56
C ARG A 50 -10.88 -8.99 6.33
N LEU A 51 -11.96 -8.40 6.84
CA LEU A 51 -13.33 -8.86 6.56
C LEU A 51 -13.66 -8.78 5.06
N ARG A 52 -13.15 -7.75 4.37
CA ARG A 52 -13.24 -7.58 2.91
C ARG A 52 -12.22 -8.42 2.13
N LYS A 53 -11.46 -9.30 2.78
CA LYS A 53 -10.38 -10.11 2.20
C LYS A 53 -9.22 -9.29 1.59
N VAL A 54 -9.00 -8.07 2.08
CA VAL A 54 -7.86 -7.23 1.71
C VAL A 54 -6.78 -7.33 2.79
N PRO A 55 -5.56 -7.82 2.47
CA PRO A 55 -4.46 -7.83 3.42
C PRO A 55 -4.02 -6.40 3.76
N PRO A 56 -4.09 -5.96 5.03
CA PRO A 56 -3.82 -4.56 5.37
C PRO A 56 -2.43 -4.08 4.96
N THR A 57 -1.43 -4.96 5.03
CA THR A 57 -0.04 -4.66 4.65
C THR A 57 0.10 -4.21 3.20
N ARG A 58 -0.74 -4.72 2.28
CA ARG A 58 -0.70 -4.38 0.85
C ARG A 58 -1.29 -3.02 0.51
N VAL A 59 -2.05 -2.43 1.43
CA VAL A 59 -2.67 -1.11 1.24
C VAL A 59 -1.95 -0.07 2.09
N VAL A 60 -1.66 -0.40 3.35
CA VAL A 60 -1.06 0.51 4.31
C VAL A 60 0.38 0.89 3.93
N ASN A 61 1.20 -0.03 3.45
CA ASN A 61 2.59 0.29 3.09
C ASN A 61 2.66 1.29 1.91
N PRO A 62 1.95 1.05 0.78
CA PRO A 62 1.85 2.06 -0.27
C PRO A 62 1.24 3.38 0.23
N LEU A 63 0.20 3.32 1.06
CA LEU A 63 -0.42 4.52 1.63
C LEU A 63 0.60 5.38 2.41
N ILE A 64 1.44 4.75 3.24
CA ILE A 64 2.51 5.45 3.96
C ILE A 64 3.49 6.11 2.99
N ALA A 65 3.89 5.41 1.92
CA ALA A 65 4.77 5.98 0.90
C ALA A 65 4.14 7.19 0.19
N ALA A 66 2.85 7.12 -0.15
CA ALA A 66 2.13 8.21 -0.79
C ALA A 66 2.03 9.44 0.12
N VAL A 67 1.62 9.25 1.39
CA VAL A 67 1.52 10.34 2.39
C VAL A 67 2.88 10.99 2.63
N LYS A 68 3.95 10.20 2.78
CA LYS A 68 5.32 10.73 2.93
C LYS A 68 5.80 11.51 1.71
N ALA A 69 5.29 11.19 0.53
CA ALA A 69 5.61 11.88 -0.71
C ALA A 69 4.69 13.09 -0.99
N GLY A 70 3.70 13.38 -0.12
CA GLY A 70 2.73 14.45 -0.33
C GLY A 70 1.65 14.14 -1.38
N VAL A 71 1.53 12.90 -1.83
CA VAL A 71 0.54 12.50 -2.83
C VAL A 71 -0.81 12.27 -2.15
N PRO A 72 -1.87 13.01 -2.54
CA PRO A 72 -3.20 12.82 -1.97
C PRO A 72 -3.82 11.52 -2.51
N VAL A 73 -3.86 10.48 -1.68
CA VAL A 73 -4.51 9.21 -2.01
C VAL A 73 -5.44 8.76 -0.88
N ASN A 74 -6.56 8.15 -1.23
CA ASN A 74 -7.51 7.61 -0.26
C ASN A 74 -7.30 6.11 -0.05
N VAL A 75 -7.37 5.66 1.20
CA VAL A 75 -7.36 4.24 1.57
C VAL A 75 -8.39 3.43 0.78
N ILE A 76 -9.60 3.96 0.62
CA ILE A 76 -10.71 3.28 -0.08
C ILE A 76 -10.38 3.08 -1.57
N GLN A 77 -9.72 4.05 -2.22
CA GLN A 77 -9.32 3.92 -3.63
C GLN A 77 -8.27 2.81 -3.78
N LEU A 78 -7.28 2.76 -2.90
CA LEU A 78 -6.25 1.72 -2.90
C LEU A 78 -6.82 0.33 -2.58
N GLU A 79 -7.75 0.23 -1.63
CA GLU A 79 -8.50 -1.00 -1.34
C GLU A 79 -9.29 -1.47 -2.56
N THR A 80 -10.03 -0.57 -3.20
CA THR A 80 -10.86 -0.88 -4.37
C THR A 80 -9.99 -1.37 -5.53
N HIS A 81 -8.86 -0.72 -5.76
CA HIS A 81 -7.91 -1.14 -6.78
C HIS A 81 -7.29 -2.52 -6.48
N TYR A 82 -6.95 -2.81 -5.22
CA TYR A 82 -6.50 -4.13 -4.80
C TYR A 82 -7.57 -5.20 -5.06
N LEU A 83 -8.83 -4.91 -4.73
CA LEU A 83 -9.96 -5.81 -4.96
C LEU A 83 -10.25 -6.05 -6.44
N ALA A 84 -9.97 -5.06 -7.30
CA ALA A 84 -10.02 -5.22 -8.75
C ALA A 84 -8.87 -6.09 -9.31
N GLY A 85 -7.95 -6.56 -8.46
CA GLY A 85 -6.82 -7.40 -8.84
C GLY A 85 -5.59 -6.63 -9.32
N GLY A 86 -5.56 -5.31 -9.13
CA GLY A 86 -4.45 -4.46 -9.53
C GLY A 86 -3.32 -4.36 -8.49
N ASN A 87 -2.20 -3.76 -8.88
CA ASN A 87 -1.01 -3.64 -8.06
C ASN A 87 -0.90 -2.24 -7.41
N VAL A 88 -1.31 -2.16 -6.14
CA VAL A 88 -1.30 -0.91 -5.34
C VAL A 88 0.11 -0.32 -5.20
N ASP A 89 1.13 -1.13 -4.96
CA ASP A 89 2.53 -0.67 -4.83
C ASP A 89 3.01 0.01 -6.12
N ARG A 90 2.69 -0.58 -7.29
CA ARG A 90 3.06 -0.04 -8.60
C ARG A 90 2.39 1.30 -8.85
N ILE A 91 1.08 1.40 -8.60
CA ILE A 91 0.34 2.65 -8.81
C ILE A 91 0.87 3.76 -7.92
N VAL A 92 1.07 3.49 -6.63
CA VAL A 92 1.58 4.51 -5.72
C VAL A 92 2.97 4.96 -6.15
N SER A 93 3.84 4.05 -6.55
CA SER A 93 5.19 4.40 -7.03
C SER A 93 5.13 5.27 -8.30
N ALA A 94 4.20 4.99 -9.20
CA ALA A 94 3.97 5.80 -10.39
C ALA A 94 3.43 7.19 -10.04
N LEU A 95 2.46 7.29 -9.13
CA LEU A 95 1.90 8.56 -8.66
C LEU A 95 2.96 9.42 -7.95
N ILE A 96 3.82 8.82 -7.13
CA ILE A 96 4.94 9.52 -6.47
C ILE A 96 5.91 10.06 -7.52
N SER A 97 6.23 9.26 -8.54
CA SER A 97 7.14 9.68 -9.63
C SER A 97 6.54 10.84 -10.44
N ALA A 98 5.26 10.74 -10.80
CA ALA A 98 4.53 11.79 -11.50
C ALA A 98 4.44 13.08 -10.67
N HIS A 99 4.11 12.96 -9.38
CA HIS A 99 4.00 14.10 -8.47
C HIS A 99 5.33 14.86 -8.32
N ARG A 100 6.45 14.14 -8.20
CA ARG A 100 7.80 14.74 -8.13
C ARG A 100 8.20 15.47 -9.41
N ALA A 101 7.70 15.04 -10.57
CA ALA A 101 7.94 15.70 -11.85
C ALA A 101 6.90 16.79 -12.18
N GLY A 102 5.92 17.02 -11.31
CA GLY A 102 4.84 17.99 -11.57
C GLY A 102 3.83 17.54 -12.64
N ILE A 103 3.78 16.24 -12.97
CA ILE A 103 2.86 15.68 -13.94
C ILE A 103 1.52 15.37 -13.25
N PRO A 104 0.39 15.93 -13.70
CA PRO A 104 -0.91 15.63 -13.12
C PRO A 104 -1.33 14.20 -13.49
N LEU A 105 -1.29 13.28 -12.53
CA LEU A 105 -1.77 11.90 -12.68
C LEU A 105 -2.76 11.57 -11.57
N SER A 106 -3.99 11.22 -11.95
CA SER A 106 -5.01 10.78 -11.00
C SER A 106 -4.89 9.28 -10.70
N VAL A 107 -5.37 8.89 -9.51
CA VAL A 107 -5.38 7.48 -9.07
C VAL A 107 -6.21 6.63 -10.03
N GLU A 108 -7.33 7.15 -10.53
CA GLU A 108 -8.24 6.48 -11.44
C GLU A 108 -7.58 6.21 -12.79
N ARG A 109 -6.82 7.20 -13.31
CA ARG A 109 -6.11 7.05 -14.59
C ARG A 109 -4.94 6.07 -14.47
N ALA A 110 -4.20 6.11 -13.38
CA ALA A 110 -3.19 5.11 -13.06
C ALA A 110 -3.81 3.71 -12.92
N ALA A 111 -4.97 3.59 -12.26
CA ALA A 111 -5.67 2.33 -12.09
C ALA A 111 -6.15 1.74 -13.41
N MET A 112 -6.69 2.57 -14.30
CA MET A 112 -7.10 2.14 -15.62
C MET A 112 -5.92 1.57 -16.42
N LEU A 113 -4.76 2.25 -16.40
CA LEU A 113 -3.56 1.78 -17.10
C LEU A 113 -3.01 0.47 -16.52
N ASP A 114 -3.01 0.30 -15.19
CA ASP A 114 -2.55 -0.95 -14.57
C ASP A 114 -3.45 -2.13 -14.92
N LEU A 115 -4.78 -1.91 -14.96
CA LEU A 115 -5.75 -2.93 -15.37
C LEU A 115 -5.63 -3.32 -16.85
N GLN A 116 -5.10 -2.44 -17.70
CA GLN A 116 -4.74 -2.74 -19.08
C GLN A 116 -3.45 -3.59 -19.19
N ARG A 117 -2.88 -4.03 -18.06
CA ARG A 117 -1.58 -4.73 -17.96
C ARG A 117 -0.40 -3.92 -18.48
N VAL A 118 -0.55 -2.61 -18.59
CA VAL A 118 0.53 -1.69 -18.92
C VAL A 118 1.25 -1.34 -17.62
N ASN A 119 2.58 -1.34 -17.64
CA ASN A 119 3.36 -0.94 -16.48
C ASN A 119 3.30 0.59 -16.30
N VAL A 120 2.37 1.05 -15.47
CA VAL A 120 2.13 2.49 -15.22
C VAL A 120 3.39 3.22 -14.78
N LEU A 121 4.23 2.57 -13.97
CA LEU A 121 5.47 3.16 -13.47
C LEU A 121 6.44 3.47 -14.62
N GLU A 122 6.56 2.55 -15.57
CA GLU A 122 7.43 2.70 -16.74
C GLU A 122 6.94 3.80 -17.67
N VAL A 123 5.63 3.87 -17.91
CA VAL A 123 5.01 4.94 -18.72
C VAL A 123 5.25 6.31 -18.09
N VAL A 124 5.08 6.42 -16.78
CA VAL A 124 5.35 7.67 -16.05
C VAL A 124 6.84 8.00 -16.11
N GLN A 125 7.73 7.05 -15.87
CA GLN A 125 9.18 7.27 -15.91
C GLN A 125 9.65 7.74 -17.29
N ALA A 126 9.12 7.15 -18.37
CA ALA A 126 9.40 7.60 -19.73
C ALA A 126 8.94 9.05 -19.96
N SER A 127 7.76 9.41 -19.45
CA SER A 127 7.24 10.78 -19.53
C SER A 127 8.09 11.77 -18.74
N VAL A 128 8.54 11.38 -17.54
CA VAL A 128 9.45 12.19 -16.70
C VAL A 128 10.79 12.38 -17.39
N ALA A 129 11.36 11.31 -17.96
CA ALA A 129 12.64 11.39 -18.67
C ALA A 129 12.55 12.33 -19.88
N ALA A 130 11.47 12.26 -20.66
CA ALA A 130 11.24 13.16 -21.79
C ALA A 130 11.16 14.64 -21.37
N GLN A 131 10.55 14.93 -20.22
CA GLN A 131 10.46 16.30 -19.68
C GLN A 131 11.82 16.86 -19.23
N GLN A 132 12.77 16.00 -18.87
CA GLN A 132 14.11 16.39 -18.42
C GLN A 132 15.09 16.63 -19.58
N VAL A 133 14.74 16.27 -20.82
CA VAL A 133 15.60 16.50 -21.99
C VAL A 133 15.65 18.00 -22.31
N ASP A 134 16.86 18.56 -22.34
CA ASP A 134 17.09 19.97 -22.69
C ASP A 134 16.71 20.21 -24.17
N PRO A 135 15.79 21.15 -24.46
CA PRO A 135 15.38 21.49 -25.83
C PRO A 135 16.55 21.87 -26.76
N ARG A 136 17.68 22.31 -26.20
CA ARG A 136 18.86 22.73 -26.97
C ARG A 136 19.63 21.57 -27.60
N LEU A 137 19.54 20.36 -27.03
CA LEU A 137 20.29 19.18 -27.51
C LEU A 137 19.56 18.46 -28.65
N THR A 138 18.23 18.57 -28.71
CA THR A 138 17.41 17.98 -29.79
C THR A 138 17.48 18.79 -31.09
N ALA A 139 17.73 20.10 -31.02
CA ALA A 139 17.80 20.97 -32.20
C ALA A 139 19.11 20.83 -33.01
N THR A 140 20.14 20.21 -32.45
CA THR A 140 21.43 19.96 -33.14
C THR A 140 21.52 18.57 -33.77
N ALA A 141 20.46 17.77 -33.68
CA ALA A 141 20.42 16.40 -34.20
C ALA A 141 19.71 16.28 -35.57
N GLU A 142 19.25 17.40 -36.13
CA GLU A 142 18.71 17.51 -37.49
C GLU A 142 19.71 18.11 -38.47
#